data_AF-A0A810BFN6-F1
#
_entry.id   AF-A0A810BFN6-F1
#
_cell.length_a   1.000
_cell.length_b   1.000
_cell.length_c   1.000
_cell.angle_alpha   90.00
_cell.angle_beta   90.00
_cell.angle_gamma   90.00
#
_symmetry.space_group_name_H-M   'P 1'
#
loop_
_entity.id
_entity.type
_entity.pdbx_description
1 polymer ?
#
loop_
_entity_poly.entity_id
_entity_poly.type
_entity_poly.pdbx_seq_one_letter_code
_entity_poly.pdbx_strand_id
1 'polypeptide(L)'
;MRHLIPVKHVQATVESDVKSNGLELESVSLTKLDQTDVKFFNPENFFDAEGLTQLKTITETRRRDRNAIVRDNEVAIAQKDLEARQQTLTIERTKKEAELSQERDIANKTASTRAEVATATQTARLTEENARIDTDRAVAEKEAGAKQVKETAVIESDLAINKRKTDAQREIQIAPQENEIQIAAKSKQTSEAVAEAKTAEAIAVSAEEKVVTARAVEVADRARLTQVLAARTEAERKSTEVIVAAEAEKRAALDRAEATKTLATAEAESNKIKAVGVRNIGEAEAAVITMKNEAQNKLGSNVIDFEIAKKRIEIMPSALAEMVKPIANLKDVRILHTGGAFGGNGAGGGNVGFGEGLAGELLKVHALRPMIDEILRQSGFAPGEDPVQALVGAVTGKSNGAAVPAPAAEKTNAADL
;
A
#
# COMPACT_ATOMS: atom_id res chain seq x y z
N MET A 1 -140.86 51.47 -114.98
CA MET A 1 -141.45 51.35 -116.34
C MET A 1 -142.98 51.43 -116.40
N ARG A 2 -143.74 51.70 -115.31
CA ARG A 2 -145.22 51.60 -115.31
C ARG A 2 -145.98 52.94 -115.45
N HIS A 3 -145.29 54.05 -115.70
CA HIS A 3 -145.86 55.41 -115.61
C HIS A 3 -146.22 56.09 -116.94
N LEU A 4 -145.82 55.56 -118.10
CA LEU A 4 -146.13 56.19 -119.41
C LEU A 4 -147.53 55.88 -119.96
N ILE A 5 -148.21 54.86 -119.44
CA ILE A 5 -149.55 54.46 -119.88
C ILE A 5 -150.60 55.57 -119.63
N PRO A 6 -150.75 56.13 -118.40
CA PRO A 6 -151.75 57.17 -118.17
C PRO A 6 -151.45 58.47 -118.93
N VAL A 7 -150.18 58.85 -119.12
CA VAL A 7 -149.81 60.09 -119.83
C VAL A 7 -150.33 60.07 -121.27
N LYS A 8 -150.10 58.97 -122.00
CA LYS A 8 -150.57 58.82 -123.38
C LYS A 8 -152.09 58.82 -123.49
N HIS A 9 -152.78 58.21 -122.52
CA HIS A 9 -154.24 58.13 -122.54
C HIS A 9 -154.88 59.49 -122.26
N VAL A 10 -154.34 60.26 -121.31
CA VAL A 10 -154.79 61.63 -121.00
C VAL A 10 -154.50 62.57 -122.18
N GLN A 11 -153.34 62.48 -122.81
CA GLN A 11 -153.01 63.28 -123.99
C GLN A 11 -154.05 63.11 -125.10
N ALA A 12 -154.41 61.87 -125.45
CA ALA A 12 -155.38 61.58 -126.51
C ALA A 12 -156.80 62.10 -126.21
N THR A 13 -157.23 62.07 -124.94
CA THR A 13 -158.57 62.56 -124.55
C THR A 13 -158.67 64.09 -124.57
N VAL A 14 -157.61 64.81 -124.21
CA VAL A 14 -157.63 66.28 -124.18
C VAL A 14 -157.34 66.88 -125.57
N GLU A 15 -156.66 66.15 -126.46
CA GLU A 15 -156.37 66.62 -127.83
C GLU A 15 -157.64 66.88 -128.67
N SER A 16 -158.70 66.07 -128.52
CA SER A 16 -159.97 66.29 -129.23
C SER A 16 -160.66 67.58 -128.80
N ASP A 17 -160.71 67.84 -127.49
CA ASP A 17 -161.37 69.02 -126.94
C ASP A 17 -160.59 70.30 -127.29
N VAL A 18 -159.26 70.27 -127.24
CA VAL A 18 -158.43 71.44 -127.54
C VAL A 18 -158.45 71.77 -129.04
N LYS A 19 -158.43 70.76 -129.93
CA LYS A 19 -158.64 70.97 -131.39
C LYS A 19 -160.02 71.52 -131.72
N SER A 20 -161.08 71.13 -131.01
CA SER A 20 -162.43 71.68 -131.22
C SER A 20 -162.51 73.19 -130.94
N ASN A 21 -161.64 73.68 -130.05
CA ASN A 21 -161.52 75.10 -129.69
C ASN A 21 -160.46 75.85 -130.54
N GLY A 22 -159.93 75.24 -131.60
CA GLY A 22 -158.98 75.88 -132.52
C GLY A 22 -157.54 76.00 -132.01
N LEU A 23 -157.16 75.19 -131.02
CA LEU A 23 -155.82 75.18 -130.41
C LEU A 23 -155.14 73.82 -130.63
N GLU A 24 -153.81 73.78 -130.63
CA GLU A 24 -153.02 72.53 -130.70
C GLU A 24 -152.26 72.29 -129.39
N LEU A 25 -152.19 71.04 -128.94
CA LEU A 25 -151.44 70.63 -127.74
C LEU A 25 -150.03 70.18 -128.10
N GLU A 26 -149.03 70.90 -127.60
CA GLU A 26 -147.61 70.58 -127.85
C GLU A 26 -147.05 69.49 -126.91
N SER A 27 -147.36 69.53 -125.61
CA SER A 27 -146.95 68.49 -124.65
C SER A 27 -147.79 68.45 -123.37
N VAL A 28 -147.81 67.27 -122.71
CA VAL A 28 -148.47 67.04 -121.41
C VAL A 28 -147.52 66.31 -120.47
N SER A 29 -147.28 66.86 -119.28
CA SER A 29 -146.46 66.22 -118.23
C SER A 29 -147.25 66.03 -116.93
N LEU A 30 -147.27 64.79 -116.42
CA LEU A 30 -147.93 64.43 -115.17
C LEU A 30 -146.96 64.64 -114.00
N THR A 31 -147.19 65.69 -113.20
CA THR A 31 -146.26 66.16 -112.15
C THR A 31 -146.23 65.27 -110.91
N LYS A 32 -147.36 64.64 -110.56
CA LYS A 32 -147.47 63.75 -109.39
C LYS A 32 -148.58 62.73 -109.61
N LEU A 33 -148.23 61.45 -109.54
CA LEU A 33 -149.17 60.35 -109.42
C LEU A 33 -148.99 59.75 -108.02
N ASP A 34 -149.74 60.28 -107.05
CA ASP A 34 -149.81 59.71 -105.71
C ASP A 34 -150.96 58.70 -105.65
N GLN A 35 -150.80 57.64 -104.86
CA GLN A 35 -151.95 56.78 -104.56
C GLN A 35 -152.89 57.54 -103.62
N THR A 36 -154.19 57.42 -103.81
CA THR A 36 -155.18 57.99 -102.88
C THR A 36 -154.93 57.50 -101.45
N ASP A 37 -155.09 58.37 -100.45
CA ASP A 37 -155.07 57.95 -99.04
C ASP A 37 -156.20 56.94 -98.80
N VAL A 38 -155.95 55.92 -97.97
CA VAL A 38 -156.87 54.82 -97.66
C VAL A 38 -158.23 55.34 -97.19
N LYS A 39 -158.26 56.54 -96.59
CA LYS A 39 -159.48 57.25 -96.16
C LYS A 39 -160.47 57.58 -97.29
N PHE A 40 -160.03 57.59 -98.55
CA PHE A 40 -160.87 57.90 -99.71
C PHE A 40 -161.33 56.66 -100.49
N PHE A 41 -160.96 55.45 -100.05
CA PHE A 41 -161.46 54.20 -100.64
C PHE A 41 -162.86 53.89 -100.11
N ASN A 42 -163.78 53.50 -101.00
CA ASN A 42 -165.14 53.11 -100.60
C ASN A 42 -165.24 51.59 -100.38
N PRO A 43 -165.53 51.08 -99.16
CA PRO A 43 -165.69 49.65 -98.92
C PRO A 43 -166.79 48.99 -99.77
N GLU A 44 -167.79 49.75 -100.21
CA GLU A 44 -168.91 49.25 -101.03
C GLU A 44 -168.57 49.15 -102.53
N ASN A 45 -167.39 49.63 -102.96
CA ASN A 45 -166.91 49.49 -104.33
C ASN A 45 -166.01 48.26 -104.46
N PHE A 46 -166.40 47.31 -105.32
CA PHE A 46 -165.68 46.04 -105.55
C PHE A 46 -164.17 46.22 -105.79
N PHE A 47 -163.77 47.20 -106.60
CA PHE A 47 -162.36 47.43 -106.92
C PHE A 47 -161.57 47.98 -105.73
N ASP A 48 -162.19 48.88 -104.96
CA ASP A 48 -161.58 49.49 -103.77
C ASP A 48 -161.48 48.50 -102.61
N ALA A 49 -162.48 47.62 -102.45
CA ALA A 49 -162.50 46.57 -101.42
C ALA A 49 -161.40 45.51 -101.62
N GLU A 50 -161.19 45.05 -102.86
CA GLU A 50 -160.05 44.19 -103.24
C GLU A 50 -158.71 44.88 -102.97
N GLY A 51 -158.57 46.14 -103.43
CA GLY A 51 -157.36 46.93 -103.20
C GLY A 51 -157.05 47.13 -101.71
N LEU A 52 -158.05 47.45 -100.89
CA LEU A 52 -157.91 47.64 -99.44
C LEU A 52 -157.57 46.33 -98.73
N THR A 53 -158.14 45.20 -99.17
CA THR A 53 -157.84 43.87 -98.65
C THR A 53 -156.38 43.47 -98.94
N GLN A 54 -155.90 43.72 -100.17
CA GLN A 54 -154.51 43.46 -100.55
C GLN A 54 -153.54 44.38 -99.80
N LEU A 55 -153.83 45.69 -99.69
CA LEU A 55 -153.05 46.65 -98.91
C LEU A 55 -152.98 46.26 -97.43
N LYS A 56 -154.11 45.84 -96.83
CA LYS A 56 -154.15 45.40 -95.43
C LYS A 56 -153.35 44.12 -95.22
N THR A 57 -153.44 43.16 -96.15
CA THR A 57 -152.66 41.90 -96.13
C THR A 57 -151.16 42.17 -96.22
N ILE A 58 -150.73 43.03 -97.14
CA ILE A 58 -149.32 43.45 -97.27
C ILE A 58 -148.88 44.18 -96.00
N THR A 59 -149.70 45.08 -95.46
CA THR A 59 -149.37 45.88 -94.26
C THR A 59 -149.21 45.00 -93.01
N GLU A 60 -150.11 44.05 -92.76
CA GLU A 60 -149.99 43.13 -91.62
C GLU A 60 -148.84 42.15 -91.80
N THR A 61 -148.60 41.65 -93.02
CA THR A 61 -147.39 40.84 -93.33
C THR A 61 -146.13 41.63 -93.01
N ARG A 62 -145.99 42.86 -93.52
CA ARG A 62 -144.85 43.75 -93.21
C ARG A 62 -144.77 44.17 -91.74
N ARG A 63 -145.88 44.16 -90.98
CA ARG A 63 -145.87 44.37 -89.53
C ARG A 63 -145.35 43.13 -88.80
N ARG A 64 -145.77 41.93 -89.24
CA ARG A 64 -145.28 40.64 -88.73
C ARG A 64 -143.78 40.46 -89.03
N ASP A 65 -143.34 40.70 -90.26
CA ASP A 65 -141.93 40.65 -90.69
C ASP A 65 -141.06 41.56 -89.82
N ARG A 66 -141.47 42.84 -89.66
CA ARG A 66 -140.73 43.80 -88.83
C ARG A 66 -140.66 43.37 -87.36
N ASN A 67 -141.75 42.87 -86.80
CA ASN A 67 -141.75 42.38 -85.42
C ASN A 67 -140.88 41.12 -85.26
N ALA A 68 -140.91 40.19 -86.22
CA ALA A 68 -140.04 39.01 -86.22
C ALA A 68 -138.56 39.43 -86.25
N ILE A 69 -138.17 40.30 -87.20
CA ILE A 69 -136.80 40.84 -87.30
C ILE A 69 -136.36 41.52 -86.00
N VAL A 70 -137.24 42.30 -85.34
CA VAL A 70 -136.91 42.92 -84.04
C VAL A 70 -136.68 41.86 -82.96
N ARG A 71 -137.55 40.83 -82.85
CA ARG A 71 -137.40 39.77 -81.84
C ARG A 71 -136.21 38.85 -82.12
N ASP A 72 -135.96 38.51 -83.37
CA ASP A 72 -134.81 37.69 -83.78
C ASP A 72 -133.50 38.46 -83.51
N ASN A 73 -133.47 39.77 -83.75
CA ASN A 73 -132.34 40.63 -83.36
C ASN A 73 -132.18 40.74 -81.84
N GLU A 74 -133.26 40.91 -81.07
CA GLU A 74 -133.22 40.90 -79.59
C GLU A 74 -132.58 39.60 -79.06
N VAL A 75 -133.00 38.45 -79.59
CA VAL A 75 -132.44 37.13 -79.21
C VAL A 75 -130.99 36.98 -79.68
N ALA A 76 -130.66 37.38 -80.90
CA ALA A 76 -129.29 37.28 -81.42
C ALA A 76 -128.30 38.19 -80.68
N ILE A 77 -128.75 39.39 -80.26
CA ILE A 77 -127.97 40.28 -79.39
C ILE A 77 -127.78 39.62 -78.02
N ALA A 78 -128.86 39.17 -77.37
CA ALA A 78 -128.77 38.52 -76.06
C ALA A 78 -127.90 37.25 -76.06
N GLN A 79 -127.92 36.47 -77.15
CA GLN A 79 -127.03 35.31 -77.32
C GLN A 79 -125.56 35.73 -77.47
N LYS A 80 -125.27 36.78 -78.25
CA LYS A 80 -123.90 37.31 -78.37
C LYS A 80 -123.39 37.96 -77.09
N ASP A 81 -124.25 38.64 -76.33
CA ASP A 81 -123.90 39.21 -75.03
C ASP A 81 -123.60 38.10 -74.00
N LEU A 82 -124.38 37.02 -74.01
CA LEU A 82 -124.11 35.82 -73.21
C LEU A 82 -122.76 35.20 -73.59
N GLU A 83 -122.51 34.96 -74.87
CA GLU A 83 -121.26 34.38 -75.37
C GLU A 83 -120.06 35.28 -75.03
N ALA A 84 -120.15 36.59 -75.32
CA ALA A 84 -119.12 37.55 -74.98
C ALA A 84 -118.83 37.59 -73.48
N ARG A 85 -119.86 37.49 -72.61
CA ARG A 85 -119.64 37.44 -71.16
C ARG A 85 -119.01 36.12 -70.72
N GLN A 86 -119.38 34.98 -71.31
CA GLN A 86 -118.73 33.68 -71.05
C GLN A 86 -117.26 33.68 -71.50
N GLN A 87 -116.95 34.22 -72.68
CA GLN A 87 -115.59 34.40 -73.16
C GLN A 87 -114.80 35.34 -72.22
N THR A 88 -115.40 36.46 -71.81
CA THR A 88 -114.77 37.41 -70.87
C THR A 88 -114.44 36.74 -69.53
N LEU A 89 -115.39 36.01 -68.92
CA LEU A 89 -115.17 35.27 -67.67
C LEU A 89 -114.10 34.17 -67.82
N THR A 90 -114.03 33.54 -69.00
CA THR A 90 -112.99 32.55 -69.31
C THR A 90 -111.61 33.21 -69.41
N ILE A 91 -111.51 34.38 -70.05
CA ILE A 91 -110.28 35.18 -70.14
C ILE A 91 -109.86 35.71 -68.76
N GLU A 92 -110.79 36.22 -67.95
CA GLU A 92 -110.53 36.65 -66.57
C GLU A 92 -109.98 35.48 -65.73
N ARG A 93 -110.58 34.29 -65.86
CA ARG A 93 -110.14 33.07 -65.16
C ARG A 93 -108.75 32.62 -65.63
N THR A 94 -108.51 32.47 -66.93
CA THR A 94 -107.20 32.01 -67.43
C THR A 94 -106.09 33.01 -67.14
N LYS A 95 -106.40 34.32 -67.19
CA LYS A 95 -105.48 35.37 -66.72
C LYS A 95 -105.13 35.19 -65.24
N LYS A 96 -106.12 34.94 -64.37
CA LYS A 96 -105.87 34.75 -62.93
C LYS A 96 -105.12 33.44 -62.63
N GLU A 97 -105.40 32.37 -63.36
CA GLU A 97 -104.64 31.11 -63.29
C GLU A 97 -103.18 31.32 -63.72
N ALA A 98 -102.94 32.07 -64.80
CA ALA A 98 -101.59 32.41 -65.27
C ALA A 98 -100.83 33.32 -64.28
N GLU A 99 -101.47 34.35 -63.73
CA GLU A 99 -100.90 35.20 -62.67
C GLU A 99 -100.49 34.37 -61.44
N LEU A 100 -101.37 33.47 -60.97
CA LEU A 100 -101.09 32.61 -59.80
C LEU A 100 -100.04 31.53 -60.10
N SER A 101 -99.96 31.02 -61.34
CA SER A 101 -98.87 30.13 -61.75
C SER A 101 -97.54 30.89 -61.74
N GLN A 102 -97.50 32.06 -62.38
CA GLN A 102 -96.31 32.90 -62.42
C GLN A 102 -95.84 33.30 -61.01
N GLU A 103 -96.75 33.65 -60.11
CA GLU A 103 -96.41 33.96 -58.71
C GLU A 103 -95.82 32.74 -57.98
N ARG A 104 -96.38 31.53 -58.17
CA ARG A 104 -95.82 30.29 -57.63
C ARG A 104 -94.46 29.95 -58.23
N ASP A 105 -94.29 30.13 -59.53
CA ASP A 105 -93.04 29.84 -60.24
C ASP A 105 -91.93 30.81 -59.81
N ILE A 106 -92.26 32.10 -59.65
CA ILE A 106 -91.36 33.11 -59.07
C ILE A 106 -91.02 32.78 -57.63
N ALA A 107 -92.01 32.40 -56.79
CA ALA A 107 -91.75 32.03 -55.39
C ALA A 107 -90.86 30.79 -55.28
N ASN A 108 -91.16 29.74 -56.04
CA ASN A 108 -90.36 28.50 -56.10
C ASN A 108 -88.95 28.76 -56.60
N LYS A 109 -88.79 29.55 -57.68
CA LYS A 109 -87.47 29.87 -58.23
C LYS A 109 -86.67 30.76 -57.29
N THR A 110 -87.31 31.74 -56.65
CA THR A 110 -86.68 32.59 -55.62
C THR A 110 -86.24 31.76 -54.42
N ALA A 111 -87.03 30.78 -53.99
CA ALA A 111 -86.67 29.87 -52.91
C ALA A 111 -85.48 28.96 -53.30
N SER A 112 -85.48 28.36 -54.50
CA SER A 112 -84.36 27.54 -54.99
C SER A 112 -83.08 28.37 -55.11
N THR A 113 -83.14 29.53 -55.77
CA THR A 113 -81.97 30.41 -55.91
C THR A 113 -81.49 30.95 -54.57
N ARG A 114 -82.38 31.25 -53.61
CA ARG A 114 -81.96 31.63 -52.25
C ARG A 114 -81.26 30.47 -51.51
N ALA A 115 -81.73 29.24 -51.68
CA ALA A 115 -81.08 28.05 -51.12
C ALA A 115 -79.72 27.77 -51.77
N GLU A 116 -79.63 27.86 -53.11
CA GLU A 116 -78.39 27.72 -53.89
C GLU A 116 -77.35 28.80 -53.53
N VAL A 117 -77.76 30.06 -53.38
CA VAL A 117 -76.88 31.14 -52.92
C VAL A 117 -76.46 30.92 -51.46
N ALA A 118 -77.35 30.44 -50.60
CA ALA A 118 -77.00 30.11 -49.21
C ALA A 118 -75.96 28.97 -49.15
N THR A 119 -76.13 27.88 -49.91
CA THR A 119 -75.14 26.79 -49.93
C THR A 119 -73.82 27.23 -50.55
N ALA A 120 -73.84 27.94 -51.68
CA ALA A 120 -72.64 28.45 -52.35
C ALA A 120 -71.86 29.45 -51.47
N THR A 121 -72.54 30.30 -50.70
CA THR A 121 -71.87 31.23 -49.77
C THR A 121 -71.29 30.52 -48.55
N GLN A 122 -71.93 29.45 -48.04
CA GLN A 122 -71.32 28.63 -46.98
C GLN A 122 -70.13 27.81 -47.48
N THR A 123 -70.20 27.21 -48.67
CA THR A 123 -69.06 26.47 -49.22
C THR A 123 -67.88 27.40 -49.52
N ALA A 124 -68.13 28.59 -50.09
CA ALA A 124 -67.09 29.59 -50.32
C ALA A 124 -66.39 30.00 -49.00
N ARG A 125 -67.15 30.26 -47.93
CA ARG A 125 -66.59 30.57 -46.61
C ARG A 125 -65.77 29.42 -46.03
N LEU A 126 -66.27 28.18 -46.13
CA LEU A 126 -65.52 27.00 -45.68
C LEU A 126 -64.22 26.81 -46.47
N THR A 127 -64.21 27.07 -47.79
CA THR A 127 -62.99 27.02 -48.59
C THR A 127 -62.00 28.14 -48.24
N GLU A 128 -62.49 29.34 -47.92
CA GLU A 128 -61.67 30.48 -47.48
C GLU A 128 -61.03 30.21 -46.12
N GLU A 129 -61.81 29.78 -45.12
CA GLU A 129 -61.28 29.44 -43.79
C GLU A 129 -60.36 28.22 -43.83
N ASN A 130 -60.66 27.18 -44.62
CA ASN A 130 -59.74 26.04 -44.78
C ASN A 130 -58.41 26.48 -45.43
N ALA A 131 -58.46 27.28 -46.51
CA ALA A 131 -57.25 27.80 -47.15
C ALA A 131 -56.44 28.66 -46.17
N ARG A 132 -57.10 29.48 -45.35
CA ARG A 132 -56.46 30.25 -44.28
C ARG A 132 -55.80 29.35 -43.24
N ILE A 133 -56.52 28.36 -42.70
CA ILE A 133 -56.01 27.39 -41.73
C ILE A 133 -54.80 26.65 -42.29
N ASP A 134 -54.85 26.23 -43.56
CA ASP A 134 -53.72 25.57 -44.23
C ASP A 134 -52.52 26.51 -44.37
N THR A 135 -52.73 27.81 -44.69
CA THR A 135 -51.62 28.79 -44.69
C THR A 135 -51.05 29.06 -43.30
N ASP A 136 -51.90 29.24 -42.28
CA ASP A 136 -51.48 29.46 -40.89
C ASP A 136 -50.72 28.24 -40.36
N ARG A 137 -51.18 27.03 -40.69
CA ARG A 137 -50.51 25.77 -40.38
C ARG A 137 -49.15 25.66 -41.08
N ALA A 138 -49.07 25.97 -42.37
CA ALA A 138 -47.81 25.93 -43.11
C ALA A 138 -46.79 26.97 -42.61
N VAL A 139 -47.24 28.13 -42.12
CA VAL A 139 -46.40 29.11 -41.43
C VAL A 139 -45.94 28.56 -40.08
N ALA A 140 -46.85 28.04 -39.26
CA ALA A 140 -46.53 27.47 -37.95
C ALA A 140 -45.55 26.28 -38.03
N GLU A 141 -45.71 25.38 -39.01
CA GLU A 141 -44.80 24.26 -39.27
C GLU A 141 -43.41 24.75 -39.69
N LYS A 142 -43.32 25.79 -40.54
CA LYS A 142 -42.03 26.42 -40.91
C LYS A 142 -41.37 27.13 -39.72
N GLU A 143 -42.14 27.84 -38.90
CA GLU A 143 -41.62 28.47 -37.68
C GLU A 143 -41.14 27.43 -36.66
N ALA A 144 -41.89 26.35 -36.46
CA ALA A 144 -41.51 25.27 -35.56
C ALA A 144 -40.21 24.59 -36.04
N GLY A 145 -40.10 24.29 -37.34
CA GLY A 145 -38.88 23.76 -37.93
C GLY A 145 -37.69 24.72 -37.79
N ALA A 146 -37.89 26.02 -38.03
CA ALA A 146 -36.84 27.04 -37.85
C ALA A 146 -36.40 27.19 -36.37
N LYS A 147 -37.35 27.12 -35.42
CA LYS A 147 -37.06 27.10 -33.97
C LYS A 147 -36.27 25.86 -33.59
N GLN A 148 -36.69 24.66 -34.04
CA GLN A 148 -35.97 23.40 -33.81
C GLN A 148 -34.54 23.46 -34.35
N VAL A 149 -34.33 23.88 -35.60
CA VAL A 149 -32.98 24.01 -36.19
C VAL A 149 -32.10 24.99 -35.41
N LYS A 150 -32.68 26.11 -34.94
CA LYS A 150 -31.97 27.08 -34.10
C LYS A 150 -31.60 26.48 -32.73
N GLU A 151 -32.53 25.79 -32.09
CA GLU A 151 -32.30 25.12 -30.79
C GLU A 151 -31.26 24.02 -30.91
N THR A 152 -31.31 23.17 -31.94
CA THR A 152 -30.27 22.14 -32.17
C THR A 152 -28.91 22.76 -32.44
N ALA A 153 -28.83 23.85 -33.20
CA ALA A 153 -27.57 24.55 -33.46
C ALA A 153 -26.99 25.21 -32.20
N VAL A 154 -27.84 25.74 -31.30
CA VAL A 154 -27.41 26.24 -29.99
C VAL A 154 -26.90 25.11 -29.11
N ILE A 155 -27.64 24.00 -29.00
CA ILE A 155 -27.25 22.82 -28.20
C ILE A 155 -25.93 22.23 -28.72
N GLU A 156 -25.74 22.12 -30.04
CA GLU A 156 -24.49 21.64 -30.64
C GLU A 156 -23.33 22.59 -30.35
N SER A 157 -23.53 23.91 -30.46
CA SER A 157 -22.54 24.93 -30.11
C SER A 157 -22.15 24.86 -28.63
N ASP A 158 -23.13 24.78 -27.73
CA ASP A 158 -22.91 24.65 -26.28
C ASP A 158 -22.20 23.34 -25.93
N LEU A 159 -22.55 22.22 -26.58
CA LEU A 159 -21.87 20.94 -26.40
C LEU A 159 -20.41 21.04 -26.88
N ALA A 160 -20.15 21.67 -28.03
CA ALA A 160 -18.80 21.88 -28.53
C ALA A 160 -17.96 22.79 -27.61
N ILE A 161 -18.55 23.85 -27.06
CA ILE A 161 -17.91 24.74 -26.07
C ILE A 161 -17.61 23.97 -24.78
N ASN A 162 -18.59 23.24 -24.24
CA ASN A 162 -18.43 22.46 -23.01
C ASN A 162 -17.41 21.32 -23.17
N LYS A 163 -17.37 20.66 -24.35
CA LYS A 163 -16.35 19.67 -24.68
C LYS A 163 -14.96 20.30 -24.69
N ARG A 164 -14.74 21.40 -25.43
CA ARG A 164 -13.46 22.13 -25.45
C ARG A 164 -13.04 22.59 -24.05
N LYS A 165 -13.98 23.09 -23.24
CA LYS A 165 -13.74 23.49 -21.84
C LYS A 165 -13.34 22.31 -20.96
N THR A 166 -14.00 21.16 -21.12
CA THR A 166 -13.69 19.94 -20.38
C THR A 166 -12.33 19.37 -20.79
N ASP A 167 -12.02 19.36 -22.08
CA ASP A 167 -10.74 18.87 -22.59
C ASP A 167 -9.59 19.78 -22.15
N ALA A 168 -9.75 21.11 -22.21
CA ALA A 168 -8.78 22.07 -21.67
C ALA A 168 -8.62 21.96 -20.15
N GLN A 169 -9.70 21.75 -19.39
CA GLN A 169 -9.62 21.49 -17.94
C GLN A 169 -8.90 20.17 -17.63
N ARG A 170 -9.11 19.13 -18.45
CA ARG A 170 -8.39 17.85 -18.32
C ARG A 170 -6.90 18.04 -18.61
N GLU A 171 -6.54 18.77 -19.67
CA GLU A 171 -5.15 19.07 -20.02
C GLU A 171 -4.43 19.86 -18.90
N ILE A 172 -5.10 20.87 -18.33
CA ILE A 172 -4.61 21.62 -17.16
C ILE A 172 -4.42 20.72 -15.93
N GLN A 173 -5.25 19.69 -15.74
CA GLN A 173 -5.12 18.74 -14.62
C GLN A 173 -4.07 17.64 -14.87
N ILE A 174 -3.86 17.23 -16.11
CA ILE A 174 -2.84 16.24 -16.48
C ILE A 174 -1.44 16.85 -16.41
N ALA A 175 -1.24 18.09 -16.89
CA ALA A 175 0.06 18.76 -16.90
C ALA A 175 0.85 18.71 -15.57
N PRO A 176 0.28 19.00 -14.38
CA PRO A 176 0.99 18.84 -13.12
C PRO A 176 1.28 17.38 -12.77
N GLN A 177 0.37 16.44 -13.05
CA GLN A 177 0.59 15.01 -12.81
C GLN A 177 1.71 14.45 -13.70
N GLU A 178 1.74 14.84 -14.98
CA GLU A 178 2.80 14.51 -15.93
C GLU A 178 4.16 15.02 -15.44
N ASN A 179 4.21 16.27 -14.94
CA ASN A 179 5.41 16.85 -14.34
C ASN A 179 5.83 16.13 -13.05
N GLU A 180 4.90 15.79 -12.15
CA GLU A 180 5.18 15.01 -10.94
C GLU A 180 5.71 13.62 -11.27
N ILE A 181 5.15 12.93 -12.26
CA ILE A 181 5.63 11.63 -12.77
C ILE A 181 7.04 11.78 -13.33
N GLN A 182 7.33 12.82 -14.12
CA GLN A 182 8.68 13.08 -14.64
C GLN A 182 9.69 13.39 -13.52
N ILE A 183 9.30 14.19 -12.52
CA ILE A 183 10.13 14.49 -11.34
C ILE A 183 10.38 13.22 -10.54
N ALA A 184 9.37 12.39 -10.29
CA ALA A 184 9.51 11.12 -9.59
C ALA A 184 10.40 10.13 -10.35
N ALA A 185 10.24 10.02 -11.68
CA ALA A 185 11.10 9.21 -12.53
C ALA A 185 12.55 9.69 -12.53
N LYS A 186 12.78 11.01 -12.57
CA LYS A 186 14.13 11.60 -12.44
C LYS A 186 14.71 11.38 -11.04
N SER A 187 13.92 11.53 -10.00
CA SER A 187 14.31 11.27 -8.60
C SER A 187 14.68 9.80 -8.37
N LYS A 188 13.96 8.87 -9.02
CA LYS A 188 14.29 7.44 -9.04
C LYS A 188 15.62 7.22 -9.75
N GLN A 189 15.82 7.77 -10.95
CA GLN A 189 17.09 7.69 -11.68
C GLN A 189 18.28 8.25 -10.88
N THR A 190 18.12 9.40 -10.19
CA THR A 190 19.17 9.94 -9.34
C THR A 190 19.40 9.09 -8.09
N SER A 191 18.36 8.48 -7.52
CA SER A 191 18.49 7.59 -6.35
C SER A 191 19.18 6.28 -6.72
N GLU A 192 18.88 5.72 -7.90
CA GLU A 192 19.56 4.54 -8.47
C GLU A 192 21.05 4.85 -8.73
N ALA A 193 21.35 5.97 -9.41
CA ALA A 193 22.74 6.40 -9.65
C ALA A 193 23.51 6.70 -8.35
N VAL A 194 22.89 7.29 -7.33
CA VAL A 194 23.51 7.51 -6.02
C VAL A 194 23.71 6.20 -5.24
N ALA A 195 22.80 5.23 -5.40
CA ALA A 195 22.98 3.90 -4.81
C ALA A 195 24.15 3.15 -5.47
N GLU A 196 24.27 3.20 -6.80
CA GLU A 196 25.42 2.66 -7.55
C GLU A 196 26.74 3.36 -7.18
N ALA A 197 26.74 4.69 -7.06
CA ALA A 197 27.91 5.43 -6.59
C ALA A 197 28.32 5.00 -5.17
N LYS A 198 27.36 4.85 -4.24
CA LYS A 198 27.64 4.43 -2.86
C LYS A 198 28.07 2.97 -2.74
N THR A 199 27.61 2.06 -3.60
CA THR A 199 28.14 0.68 -3.60
C THR A 199 29.57 0.65 -4.14
N ALA A 200 29.89 1.45 -5.15
CA ALA A 200 31.27 1.63 -5.63
C ALA A 200 32.18 2.25 -4.55
N GLU A 201 31.74 3.30 -3.86
CA GLU A 201 32.44 3.90 -2.72
C GLU A 201 32.65 2.88 -1.58
N ALA A 202 31.63 2.11 -1.21
CA ALA A 202 31.75 1.09 -0.16
C ALA A 202 32.74 -0.03 -0.53
N ILE A 203 32.81 -0.42 -1.80
CA ILE A 203 33.83 -1.35 -2.30
C ILE A 203 35.23 -0.73 -2.24
N ALA A 204 35.37 0.54 -2.63
CA ALA A 204 36.64 1.26 -2.58
C ALA A 204 37.16 1.41 -1.14
N VAL A 205 36.32 1.85 -0.21
CA VAL A 205 36.66 1.97 1.22
C VAL A 205 36.97 0.59 1.82
N SER A 206 36.20 -0.46 1.48
CA SER A 206 36.51 -1.83 1.94
C SER A 206 37.86 -2.33 1.41
N ALA A 207 38.28 -1.92 0.21
CA ALA A 207 39.61 -2.23 -0.32
C ALA A 207 40.71 -1.42 0.38
N GLU A 208 40.49 -0.14 0.65
CA GLU A 208 41.44 0.73 1.36
C GLU A 208 41.67 0.26 2.81
N GLU A 209 40.60 -0.04 3.55
CA GLU A 209 40.68 -0.60 4.92
C GLU A 209 41.43 -1.94 4.96
N LYS A 210 41.31 -2.78 3.92
CA LYS A 210 42.13 -4.01 3.80
C LYS A 210 43.61 -3.69 3.59
N VAL A 211 43.94 -2.66 2.82
CA VAL A 211 45.34 -2.21 2.62
C VAL A 211 45.91 -1.61 3.91
N VAL A 212 45.13 -0.82 4.65
CA VAL A 212 45.51 -0.28 5.96
C VAL A 212 45.70 -1.41 6.97
N THR A 213 44.78 -2.37 7.03
CA THR A 213 44.87 -3.56 7.90
C THR A 213 46.10 -4.39 7.56
N ALA A 214 46.35 -4.69 6.28
CA ALA A 214 47.55 -5.43 5.86
C ALA A 214 48.84 -4.68 6.25
N ARG A 215 48.88 -3.35 6.06
CA ARG A 215 50.02 -2.53 6.50
C ARG A 215 50.20 -2.54 8.01
N ALA A 216 49.11 -2.52 8.78
CA ALA A 216 49.15 -2.58 10.25
C ALA A 216 49.66 -3.94 10.75
N VAL A 217 49.24 -5.05 10.13
CA VAL A 217 49.75 -6.40 10.41
C VAL A 217 51.25 -6.48 10.11
N GLU A 218 51.69 -6.01 8.94
CA GLU A 218 53.13 -5.98 8.57
C GLU A 218 53.98 -5.14 9.53
N VAL A 219 53.45 -4.00 10.04
CA VAL A 219 54.13 -3.19 11.06
C VAL A 219 54.18 -3.92 12.40
N ALA A 220 53.10 -4.59 12.80
CA ALA A 220 53.05 -5.37 14.05
C ALA A 220 53.99 -6.59 14.01
N ASP A 221 54.03 -7.35 12.92
CA ASP A 221 54.95 -8.48 12.76
C ASP A 221 56.41 -8.02 12.69
N ARG A 222 56.70 -6.89 12.03
CA ARG A 222 58.03 -6.28 12.06
C ARG A 222 58.43 -5.88 13.49
N ALA A 223 57.53 -5.27 14.25
CA ALA A 223 57.78 -4.91 15.65
C ALA A 223 57.99 -6.16 16.54
N ARG A 224 57.21 -7.21 16.32
CA ARG A 224 57.39 -8.51 17.00
C ARG A 224 58.75 -9.13 16.66
N LEU A 225 59.16 -9.11 15.40
CA LEU A 225 60.45 -9.61 14.96
C LEU A 225 61.62 -8.79 15.54
N THR A 226 61.51 -7.46 15.61
CA THR A 226 62.56 -6.64 16.26
C THR A 226 62.63 -6.87 17.77
N GLN A 227 61.51 -7.10 18.46
CA GLN A 227 61.51 -7.48 19.88
C GLN A 227 62.13 -8.86 20.12
N VAL A 228 61.80 -9.86 19.30
CA VAL A 228 62.41 -11.21 19.37
C VAL A 228 63.91 -11.13 19.08
N LEU A 229 64.32 -10.34 18.09
CA LEU A 229 65.73 -10.12 17.78
C LEU A 229 66.46 -9.40 18.93
N ALA A 230 65.87 -8.35 19.52
CA ALA A 230 66.44 -7.65 20.66
C ALA A 230 66.63 -8.59 21.86
N ALA A 231 65.59 -9.34 22.24
CA ALA A 231 65.66 -10.35 23.30
C ALA A 231 66.73 -11.42 23.03
N ARG A 232 66.87 -11.86 21.77
CA ARG A 232 67.93 -12.78 21.35
C ARG A 232 69.32 -12.16 21.49
N THR A 233 69.53 -10.92 21.04
CA THR A 233 70.83 -10.23 21.18
C THR A 233 71.19 -9.96 22.65
N GLU A 234 70.20 -9.71 23.52
CA GLU A 234 70.43 -9.58 24.95
C GLU A 234 70.80 -10.93 25.60
N ALA A 235 70.15 -12.02 25.19
CA ALA A 235 70.51 -13.37 25.61
C ALA A 235 71.92 -13.79 25.12
N GLU A 236 72.28 -13.48 23.88
CA GLU A 236 73.62 -13.71 23.32
C GLU A 236 74.69 -12.86 24.03
N ARG A 237 74.38 -11.62 24.42
CA ARG A 237 75.24 -10.78 25.25
C ARG A 237 75.44 -11.36 26.66
N LYS A 238 74.36 -11.78 27.34
CA LYS A 238 74.44 -12.40 28.67
C LYS A 238 75.20 -13.73 28.63
N SER A 239 75.00 -14.52 27.58
CA SER A 239 75.75 -15.77 27.35
C SER A 239 77.24 -15.52 27.16
N THR A 240 77.62 -14.55 26.31
CA THR A 240 79.04 -14.20 26.10
C THR A 240 79.69 -13.61 27.34
N GLU A 241 78.98 -12.81 28.15
CA GLU A 241 79.45 -12.31 29.43
C GLU A 241 79.76 -13.46 30.43
N VAL A 242 78.87 -14.45 30.55
CA VAL A 242 79.09 -15.64 31.39
C VAL A 242 80.24 -16.51 30.86
N ILE A 243 80.37 -16.69 29.54
CA ILE A 243 81.47 -17.46 28.93
C ILE A 243 82.82 -16.78 29.20
N VAL A 244 82.91 -15.46 29.02
CA VAL A 244 84.15 -14.70 29.27
C VAL A 244 84.49 -14.68 30.76
N ALA A 245 83.49 -14.56 31.64
CA ALA A 245 83.70 -14.68 33.09
C ALA A 245 84.23 -16.07 33.47
N ALA A 246 83.62 -17.15 32.96
CA ALA A 246 84.05 -18.52 33.22
C ALA A 246 85.46 -18.81 32.64
N GLU A 247 85.80 -18.26 31.47
CA GLU A 247 87.15 -18.39 30.92
C GLU A 247 88.19 -17.60 31.72
N ALA A 248 87.85 -16.40 32.20
CA ALA A 248 88.69 -15.60 33.08
C ALA A 248 88.91 -16.30 34.45
N GLU A 249 87.87 -16.86 35.05
CA GLU A 249 87.98 -17.69 36.27
C GLU A 249 88.85 -18.92 36.04
N LYS A 250 88.69 -19.62 34.91
CA LYS A 250 89.51 -20.78 34.55
C LYS A 250 90.99 -20.40 34.42
N ARG A 251 91.31 -19.28 33.77
CA ARG A 251 92.70 -18.77 33.68
C ARG A 251 93.24 -18.41 35.07
N ALA A 252 92.48 -17.65 35.86
CA ALA A 252 92.87 -17.29 37.23
C ALA A 252 92.96 -18.50 38.19
N ALA A 253 92.30 -19.62 37.89
CA ALA A 253 92.47 -20.88 38.63
C ALA A 253 93.74 -21.63 38.20
N LEU A 254 94.08 -21.64 36.91
CA LEU A 254 95.33 -22.19 36.39
C LEU A 254 96.54 -21.41 36.94
N ASP A 255 96.51 -20.08 36.90
CA ASP A 255 97.59 -19.22 37.40
C ASP A 255 97.84 -19.46 38.91
N ARG A 256 96.77 -19.64 39.70
CA ARG A 256 96.87 -20.03 41.12
C ARG A 256 97.43 -21.45 41.31
N ALA A 257 97.08 -22.39 40.44
CA ALA A 257 97.63 -23.75 40.47
C ALA A 257 99.13 -23.78 40.10
N GLU A 258 99.57 -22.94 39.16
CA GLU A 258 100.99 -22.79 38.83
C GLU A 258 101.76 -22.06 39.95
N ALA A 259 101.19 -21.01 40.55
CA ALA A 259 101.79 -20.31 41.69
C ALA A 259 101.97 -21.22 42.93
N THR A 260 100.98 -22.05 43.24
CA THR A 260 101.07 -23.03 44.34
C THR A 260 102.04 -24.17 44.02
N LYS A 261 102.09 -24.65 42.78
CA LYS A 261 103.05 -25.67 42.32
C LYS A 261 104.50 -25.15 42.38
N THR A 262 104.74 -23.91 41.95
CA THR A 262 106.07 -23.29 41.98
C THR A 262 106.56 -23.04 43.42
N LEU A 263 105.69 -22.59 44.32
CA LEU A 263 105.96 -22.53 45.76
C LEU A 263 106.34 -23.91 46.32
N ALA A 264 105.53 -24.95 46.05
CA ALA A 264 105.80 -26.30 46.53
C ALA A 264 107.14 -26.87 46.00
N THR A 265 107.52 -26.56 44.75
CA THR A 265 108.85 -26.94 44.23
C THR A 265 109.99 -26.18 44.91
N ALA A 266 109.82 -24.89 45.19
CA ALA A 266 110.83 -24.10 45.89
C ALA A 266 111.03 -24.56 47.34
N GLU A 267 109.95 -24.93 48.05
CA GLU A 267 110.04 -25.55 49.38
C GLU A 267 110.72 -26.92 49.34
N ALA A 268 110.39 -27.75 48.35
CA ALA A 268 111.03 -29.04 48.16
C ALA A 268 112.54 -28.91 47.89
N GLU A 269 112.96 -27.96 47.05
CA GLU A 269 114.38 -27.68 46.79
C GLU A 269 115.09 -27.09 48.02
N SER A 270 114.46 -26.15 48.75
CA SER A 270 114.99 -25.61 50.00
C SER A 270 115.27 -26.71 51.03
N ASN A 271 114.33 -27.65 51.19
CA ASN A 271 114.49 -28.80 52.09
C ASN A 271 115.58 -29.77 51.60
N LYS A 272 115.73 -29.95 50.28
CA LYS A 272 116.81 -30.74 49.68
C LYS A 272 118.20 -30.14 49.98
N ILE A 273 118.34 -28.83 49.83
CA ILE A 273 119.59 -28.10 50.12
C ILE A 273 119.94 -28.19 51.62
N LYS A 274 118.95 -28.00 52.51
CA LYS A 274 119.13 -28.18 53.97
C LYS A 274 119.59 -29.60 54.31
N ALA A 275 118.99 -30.63 53.70
CA ALA A 275 119.36 -32.02 53.93
C ALA A 275 120.81 -32.34 53.48
N VAL A 276 121.27 -31.77 52.36
CA VAL A 276 122.68 -31.88 51.92
C VAL A 276 123.62 -31.17 52.89
N GLY A 277 123.27 -29.98 53.37
CA GLY A 277 124.05 -29.24 54.37
C GLY A 277 124.24 -30.03 55.67
N VAL A 278 123.17 -30.62 56.21
CA VAL A 278 123.24 -31.47 57.43
C VAL A 278 124.12 -32.71 57.20
N ARG A 279 124.05 -33.34 56.01
CA ARG A 279 124.88 -34.50 55.68
C ARG A 279 126.37 -34.17 55.72
N ASN A 280 126.76 -33.07 55.09
CA ASN A 280 128.16 -32.63 55.01
C ASN A 280 128.72 -32.23 56.39
N ILE A 281 127.90 -31.67 57.28
CA ILE A 281 128.30 -31.37 58.67
C ILE A 281 128.55 -32.68 59.44
N GLY A 282 127.66 -33.66 59.34
CA GLY A 282 127.84 -34.96 60.02
C GLY A 282 129.08 -35.74 59.56
N GLU A 283 129.42 -35.69 58.27
CA GLU A 283 130.63 -36.32 57.74
C GLU A 283 131.92 -35.63 58.25
N ALA A 284 131.91 -34.30 58.40
CA ALA A 284 133.02 -33.54 58.97
C ALA A 284 133.22 -33.84 60.47
N GLU A 285 132.14 -33.91 61.25
CA GLU A 285 132.21 -34.22 62.69
C GLU A 285 132.73 -35.65 62.96
N ALA A 286 132.32 -36.62 62.15
CA ALA A 286 132.80 -38.00 62.25
C ALA A 286 134.33 -38.12 62.06
N ALA A 287 134.89 -37.38 61.10
CA ALA A 287 136.34 -37.36 60.84
C ALA A 287 137.16 -36.71 61.96
N VAL A 288 136.59 -35.76 62.71
CA VAL A 288 137.26 -35.13 63.86
C VAL A 288 137.32 -36.07 65.07
N ILE A 289 136.30 -36.92 65.26
CA ILE A 289 136.23 -37.84 66.41
C ILE A 289 137.24 -39.00 66.26
N THR A 290 137.43 -39.54 65.04
CA THR A 290 138.42 -40.60 64.80
C THR A 290 139.84 -40.11 65.08
N MET A 291 140.22 -38.92 64.58
CA MET A 291 141.54 -38.33 64.83
C MET A 291 141.79 -38.03 66.32
N LYS A 292 140.75 -37.63 67.08
CA LYS A 292 140.87 -37.43 68.54
C LYS A 292 141.14 -38.74 69.29
N ASN A 293 140.51 -39.84 68.89
CA ASN A 293 140.70 -41.13 69.55
C ASN A 293 142.09 -41.74 69.25
N GLU A 294 142.64 -41.57 68.05
CA GLU A 294 144.01 -41.99 67.73
C GLU A 294 145.07 -41.17 68.49
N ALA A 295 144.81 -39.90 68.77
CA ALA A 295 145.70 -39.05 69.59
C ALA A 295 145.70 -39.46 71.08
N GLN A 296 144.56 -39.87 71.62
CA GLN A 296 144.43 -40.24 73.04
C GLN A 296 145.15 -41.56 73.39
N ASN A 297 145.22 -42.52 72.46
CA ASN A 297 145.90 -43.80 72.67
C ASN A 297 147.45 -43.75 72.70
N LYS A 298 148.06 -42.56 72.59
CA LYS A 298 149.53 -42.36 72.67
C LYS A 298 150.01 -41.67 73.96
N LEU A 299 149.11 -41.28 74.86
CA LEU A 299 149.49 -40.74 76.18
C LEU A 299 149.50 -41.84 77.24
N GLY A 300 150.63 -41.97 77.94
CA GLY A 300 150.84 -42.99 78.98
C GLY A 300 149.93 -42.78 80.19
N SER A 301 149.67 -43.89 80.90
CA SER A 301 148.70 -44.04 82.01
C SER A 301 148.73 -42.98 83.11
N ASN A 302 149.86 -42.29 83.30
CA ASN A 302 150.11 -41.45 84.47
C ASN A 302 149.46 -40.05 84.38
N VAL A 303 148.83 -39.71 83.24
CA VAL A 303 148.09 -38.43 83.07
C VAL A 303 146.63 -38.54 83.54
N ILE A 304 146.05 -39.74 83.46
CA ILE A 304 144.61 -39.97 83.74
C ILE A 304 144.27 -39.64 85.20
N ASP A 305 145.12 -40.02 86.15
CA ASP A 305 144.88 -39.79 87.58
C ASP A 305 144.88 -38.30 87.96
N PHE A 306 145.73 -37.50 87.31
CA PHE A 306 145.77 -36.05 87.54
C PHE A 306 144.51 -35.34 87.04
N GLU A 307 143.97 -35.79 85.91
CA GLU A 307 142.79 -35.17 85.29
C GLU A 307 141.49 -35.53 86.02
N ILE A 308 141.42 -36.73 86.62
CA ILE A 308 140.37 -37.13 87.58
C ILE A 308 140.41 -36.25 88.83
N ALA A 309 141.60 -35.95 89.37
CA ALA A 309 141.74 -35.09 90.54
C ALA A 309 141.27 -33.65 90.26
N LYS A 310 141.60 -33.09 89.08
CA LYS A 310 141.19 -31.73 88.70
C LYS A 310 139.67 -31.59 88.60
N LYS A 311 138.97 -32.50 87.90
CA LYS A 311 137.51 -32.42 87.74
C LYS A 311 136.74 -32.58 89.05
N ARG A 312 137.30 -33.25 90.07
CA ARG A 312 136.70 -33.31 91.41
C ARG A 312 136.65 -31.96 92.12
N ILE A 313 137.58 -31.05 91.84
CA ILE A 313 137.64 -29.74 92.51
C ILE A 313 136.70 -28.73 91.83
N GLU A 314 136.58 -28.75 90.50
CA GLU A 314 135.73 -27.80 89.75
C GLU A 314 134.21 -27.98 90.00
N ILE A 315 133.75 -29.19 90.35
CA ILE A 315 132.30 -29.49 90.54
C ILE A 315 131.81 -29.18 91.96
N MET A 316 132.72 -29.01 92.94
CA MET A 316 132.36 -28.76 94.34
C MET A 316 131.47 -27.52 94.59
N PRO A 317 131.69 -26.35 93.94
CA PRO A 317 130.86 -25.17 94.19
C PRO A 317 129.43 -25.29 93.65
N SER A 318 129.25 -25.90 92.49
CA SER A 318 127.93 -25.99 91.84
C SER A 318 127.02 -27.03 92.51
N ALA A 319 127.58 -28.18 92.92
CA ALA A 319 126.83 -29.21 93.63
C ALA A 319 126.30 -28.73 95.00
N LEU A 320 127.05 -27.88 95.71
CA LEU A 320 126.62 -27.36 97.01
C LEU A 320 125.49 -26.32 96.89
N ALA A 321 125.41 -25.58 95.78
CA ALA A 321 124.37 -24.58 95.55
C ALA A 321 122.99 -25.20 95.26
N GLU A 322 122.94 -26.34 94.57
CA GLU A 322 121.66 -27.02 94.29
C GLU A 322 121.12 -27.82 95.48
N MET A 323 121.95 -28.23 96.44
CA MET A 323 121.49 -28.90 97.67
C MET A 323 120.61 -28.04 98.59
N VAL A 324 120.58 -26.71 98.43
CA VAL A 324 119.77 -25.80 99.27
C VAL A 324 118.44 -25.41 98.61
N LYS A 325 118.26 -25.67 97.31
CA LYS A 325 117.04 -25.29 96.57
C LYS A 325 115.77 -26.14 96.83
N PRO A 326 115.80 -27.41 97.29
CA PRO A 326 114.60 -28.23 97.49
C PRO A 326 114.08 -28.30 98.94
N ILE A 327 114.32 -27.29 99.80
CA ILE A 327 113.75 -27.23 101.16
C ILE A 327 112.77 -26.06 101.38
N ALA A 328 112.72 -25.08 100.46
CA ALA A 328 111.90 -23.87 100.63
C ALA A 328 110.37 -24.04 100.40
N ASN A 329 109.89 -25.19 99.89
CA ASN A 329 108.50 -25.36 99.45
C ASN A 329 107.80 -26.65 99.94
N LEU A 330 108.16 -27.17 101.12
CA LEU A 330 107.42 -28.26 101.78
C LEU A 330 107.27 -28.06 103.28
N LYS A 331 106.33 -27.18 103.68
CA LYS A 331 105.62 -27.18 104.97
C LYS A 331 104.52 -26.12 105.00
N ASP A 332 103.32 -26.50 104.59
CA ASP A 332 102.13 -26.25 105.42
C ASP A 332 100.96 -27.15 105.01
N VAL A 333 100.71 -28.16 105.85
CA VAL A 333 99.51 -28.99 105.80
C VAL A 333 98.44 -28.28 106.63
N ARG A 334 97.32 -27.89 106.01
CA ARG A 334 96.14 -27.44 106.77
C ARG A 334 94.87 -28.15 106.29
N ILE A 335 94.51 -29.17 107.06
CA ILE A 335 93.30 -29.97 106.92
C ILE A 335 92.21 -29.32 107.79
N LEU A 336 91.02 -29.07 107.23
CA LEU A 336 89.83 -28.74 108.02
C LEU A 336 88.55 -29.29 107.34
N HIS A 337 88.23 -30.52 107.74
CA HIS A 337 86.92 -31.17 107.78
C HIS A 337 86.02 -31.24 106.54
N THR A 338 85.99 -32.46 105.98
CA THR A 338 84.72 -33.17 105.80
C THR A 338 83.98 -33.32 107.14
N GLY A 339 82.74 -32.86 107.19
CA GLY A 339 81.76 -33.11 108.27
C GLY A 339 80.45 -32.51 107.77
N GLY A 340 79.45 -33.31 107.43
CA GLY A 340 78.83 -34.25 108.35
C GLY A 340 77.73 -33.45 109.05
N ALA A 341 76.54 -33.42 108.46
CA ALA A 341 75.48 -34.39 108.73
C ALA A 341 74.68 -34.01 109.98
N PHE A 342 73.37 -34.27 109.93
CA PHE A 342 72.36 -33.85 110.90
C PHE A 342 72.18 -32.32 111.02
N GLY A 343 70.96 -31.79 111.02
CA GLY A 343 69.66 -32.48 110.92
C GLY A 343 68.65 -31.86 111.87
N GLY A 344 67.41 -31.77 111.40
CA GLY A 344 66.29 -31.30 112.21
C GLY A 344 66.28 -29.77 112.45
N ASN A 345 65.18 -29.21 112.96
CA ASN A 345 63.87 -29.82 113.16
C ASN A 345 62.79 -28.74 113.29
N GLY A 346 61.67 -28.88 112.56
CA GLY A 346 60.44 -28.10 112.77
C GLY A 346 60.45 -26.64 112.27
N ALA A 347 59.31 -26.05 111.89
CA ALA A 347 57.98 -26.65 111.74
C ALA A 347 57.06 -25.79 110.83
N GLY A 348 56.21 -26.46 110.03
CA GLY A 348 55.02 -25.89 109.35
C GLY A 348 55.28 -25.14 108.04
N GLY A 349 54.62 -25.47 106.91
CA GLY A 349 53.68 -26.57 106.63
C GLY A 349 53.03 -26.43 105.24
N GLY A 350 52.42 -27.52 104.71
CA GLY A 350 51.62 -27.53 103.46
C GLY A 350 52.42 -27.92 102.19
N ASN A 351 52.64 -29.20 101.88
CA ASN A 351 51.71 -30.20 101.32
C ASN A 351 51.42 -30.03 99.81
N VAL A 352 52.28 -30.61 98.94
CA VAL A 352 52.09 -31.86 98.15
C VAL A 352 51.42 -31.68 96.78
N GLY A 353 52.07 -32.19 95.72
CA GLY A 353 51.50 -32.32 94.36
C GLY A 353 52.51 -32.74 93.28
N PHE A 354 52.71 -34.06 93.12
CA PHE A 354 53.30 -34.81 91.98
C PHE A 354 53.71 -34.05 90.69
N GLY A 355 54.83 -34.35 90.02
CA GLY A 355 55.87 -35.37 90.27
C GLY A 355 56.88 -35.44 89.12
N GLU A 356 58.15 -35.75 89.42
CA GLU A 356 59.32 -35.67 88.54
C GLU A 356 60.11 -36.99 88.59
N GLY A 357 60.89 -37.34 87.55
CA GLY A 357 61.98 -38.34 87.71
C GLY A 357 61.86 -39.72 87.04
N LEU A 358 61.09 -39.90 85.97
CA LEU A 358 61.28 -40.98 85.00
C LEU A 358 61.39 -40.38 83.59
N ALA A 359 62.22 -40.86 82.64
CA ALA A 359 63.32 -41.82 82.70
C ALA A 359 64.01 -41.76 81.31
N GLY A 360 65.20 -41.19 81.13
CA GLY A 360 66.38 -41.46 81.94
C GLY A 360 66.87 -42.87 81.62
N GLU A 361 66.21 -43.85 82.23
CA GLU A 361 66.35 -45.29 81.91
C GLU A 361 65.91 -45.68 80.49
N LEU A 362 64.85 -45.12 79.91
CA LEU A 362 64.27 -45.66 78.67
C LEU A 362 65.20 -45.51 77.44
N LEU A 363 66.03 -44.47 77.40
CA LEU A 363 67.07 -44.31 76.36
C LEU A 363 68.25 -45.28 76.53
N LYS A 364 68.49 -45.80 77.74
CA LYS A 364 69.49 -46.85 77.98
C LYS A 364 68.96 -48.25 77.62
N VAL A 365 67.68 -48.52 77.87
CA VAL A 365 67.02 -49.77 77.48
C VAL A 365 67.02 -49.97 75.95
N HIS A 366 66.86 -48.90 75.17
CA HIS A 366 66.92 -48.99 73.70
C HIS A 366 68.32 -49.36 73.17
N ALA A 367 69.40 -48.90 73.83
CA ALA A 367 70.77 -49.15 73.40
C ALA A 367 71.31 -50.55 73.75
N LEU A 368 70.68 -51.26 74.69
CA LEU A 368 71.12 -52.58 75.19
C LEU A 368 70.26 -53.77 74.70
N ARG A 369 69.19 -53.49 73.94
CA ARG A 369 68.24 -54.49 73.43
C ARG A 369 68.88 -55.71 72.73
N PRO A 370 69.91 -55.57 71.87
CA PRO A 370 70.54 -56.73 71.22
C PRO A 370 71.26 -57.70 72.18
N MET A 371 71.71 -57.23 73.36
CA MET A 371 72.29 -58.11 74.38
C MET A 371 71.21 -58.77 75.24
N ILE A 372 70.10 -58.08 75.51
CA ILE A 372 69.00 -58.63 76.33
C ILE A 372 68.27 -59.74 75.56
N ASP A 373 68.03 -59.56 74.26
CA ASP A 373 67.39 -60.57 73.41
C ASP A 373 68.28 -61.84 73.27
N GLU A 374 69.60 -61.68 73.21
CA GLU A 374 70.54 -62.81 73.17
C GLU A 374 70.65 -63.53 74.54
N ILE A 375 70.58 -62.80 75.66
CA ILE A 375 70.57 -63.38 77.01
C ILE A 375 69.25 -64.14 77.28
N LEU A 376 68.10 -63.62 76.84
CA LEU A 376 66.83 -64.35 76.94
C LEU A 376 66.83 -65.62 76.07
N ARG A 377 67.42 -65.56 74.87
CA ARG A 377 67.60 -66.73 74.00
C ARG A 377 68.56 -67.77 74.61
N GLN A 378 69.60 -67.34 75.31
CA GLN A 378 70.56 -68.23 76.00
C GLN A 378 70.06 -68.71 77.38
N SER A 379 69.01 -68.08 77.95
CA SER A 379 68.37 -68.47 79.21
C SER A 379 67.36 -69.63 79.06
N GLY A 380 67.14 -70.16 77.86
CA GLY A 380 66.31 -71.36 77.64
C GLY A 380 64.79 -71.14 77.69
N PHE A 381 64.31 -69.89 77.60
CA PHE A 381 62.88 -69.58 77.54
C PHE A 381 62.43 -69.23 76.11
N ALA A 382 61.30 -69.82 75.69
CA ALA A 382 60.52 -69.44 74.52
C ALA A 382 59.02 -69.61 74.88
N PRO A 383 58.30 -68.51 75.21
CA PRO A 383 57.27 -67.93 74.32
C PRO A 383 57.34 -66.37 74.36
N GLY A 384 56.43 -65.56 73.80
CA GLY A 384 55.20 -65.80 73.04
C GLY A 384 53.92 -65.29 73.76
N GLU A 385 53.20 -64.37 73.10
CA GLU A 385 51.92 -63.72 73.49
C GLU A 385 51.85 -62.92 74.82
N ASP A 386 51.42 -61.65 74.73
CA ASP A 386 51.01 -60.89 75.92
C ASP A 386 49.64 -61.40 76.41
N PRO A 387 49.55 -61.98 77.63
CA PRO A 387 48.56 -63.02 77.95
C PRO A 387 47.15 -62.50 78.31
N VAL A 388 46.84 -61.22 78.10
CA VAL A 388 45.59 -60.60 78.60
C VAL A 388 44.53 -60.44 77.51
N GLN A 389 44.93 -60.15 76.28
CA GLN A 389 43.96 -59.80 75.22
C GLN A 389 43.33 -61.04 74.55
N ALA A 390 43.98 -62.20 74.65
CA ALA A 390 43.42 -63.51 74.27
C ALA A 390 42.24 -63.96 75.17
N LEU A 391 42.10 -63.39 76.37
CA LEU A 391 41.14 -63.86 77.39
C LEU A 391 39.75 -63.21 77.33
N VAL A 392 39.56 -62.08 76.63
CA VAL A 392 38.28 -61.34 76.63
C VAL A 392 37.43 -61.63 75.38
N GLY A 393 38.05 -61.79 74.20
CA GLY A 393 37.32 -62.06 72.96
C GLY A 393 36.67 -63.46 72.89
N ALA A 394 37.18 -64.42 73.66
CA ALA A 394 36.78 -65.83 73.57
C ALA A 394 35.58 -66.23 74.45
N VAL A 395 35.04 -65.34 75.29
CA VAL A 395 34.19 -65.72 76.44
C VAL A 395 32.67 -65.51 76.24
N THR A 396 32.22 -64.77 75.22
CA THR A 396 30.78 -64.38 75.08
C THR A 396 30.15 -64.65 73.70
N GLY A 397 30.54 -65.71 72.99
CA GLY A 397 30.16 -65.91 71.58
C GLY A 397 28.68 -66.18 71.29
N LYS A 398 28.09 -65.44 70.33
CA LYS A 398 27.01 -65.92 69.44
C LYS A 398 26.75 -65.00 68.21
N SER A 399 26.28 -65.66 67.13
CA SER A 399 25.63 -65.16 65.90
C SER A 399 26.34 -64.17 64.97
N ASN A 400 26.68 -64.67 63.77
CA ASN A 400 26.77 -63.90 62.52
C ASN A 400 25.45 -63.17 62.19
N GLY A 401 25.51 -62.02 61.52
CA GLY A 401 24.35 -61.46 60.80
C GLY A 401 24.53 -60.07 60.19
N ALA A 402 24.05 -59.92 58.95
CA ALA A 402 23.68 -58.68 58.24
C ALA A 402 24.79 -57.70 57.77
N ALA A 403 24.64 -57.01 56.62
CA ALA A 403 23.78 -57.25 55.45
C ALA A 403 24.24 -56.42 54.23
N VAL A 404 23.93 -56.89 53.02
CA VAL A 404 23.95 -56.13 51.75
C VAL A 404 22.50 -55.92 51.29
N PRO A 405 22.14 -54.76 50.70
CA PRO A 405 20.91 -54.66 49.92
C PRO A 405 21.13 -54.24 48.45
N ALA A 406 20.43 -54.93 47.56
CA ALA A 406 19.89 -54.40 46.31
C ALA A 406 18.35 -54.52 46.40
N PRO A 407 17.58 -53.75 45.62
CA PRO A 407 16.75 -54.43 44.60
C PRO A 407 16.52 -53.62 43.30
N ALA A 408 15.81 -54.25 42.36
CA ALA A 408 15.51 -53.78 41.01
C ALA A 408 14.15 -53.07 40.87
N ALA A 409 13.93 -52.48 39.67
CA ALA A 409 12.76 -52.52 38.75
C ALA A 409 11.32 -52.80 39.30
N GLU A 410 10.20 -52.44 38.66
CA GLU A 410 9.87 -52.43 37.22
C GLU A 410 8.44 -51.82 36.98
N LYS A 411 8.12 -51.54 35.71
CA LYS A 411 6.82 -51.50 34.97
C LYS A 411 6.26 -50.10 34.65
N THR A 412 6.19 -49.64 33.40
CA THR A 412 5.53 -50.15 32.16
C THR A 412 4.01 -50.18 32.18
N ASN A 413 3.40 -49.57 31.15
CA ASN A 413 2.22 -50.12 30.48
C ASN A 413 2.10 -49.57 29.05
N ALA A 414 1.91 -50.50 28.11
CA ALA A 414 1.29 -50.29 26.80
C ALA A 414 -0.24 -50.51 26.98
N ALA A 415 -1.16 -50.37 26.02
CA ALA A 415 -1.28 -49.74 24.71
C ALA A 415 -2.81 -49.72 24.41
N ASP A 416 -3.28 -48.98 23.41
CA ASP A 416 -4.30 -49.51 22.50
C ASP A 416 -4.51 -48.64 21.24
N LEU A 417 -4.90 -49.33 20.15
CA LEU A 417 -5.42 -48.84 18.85
C LEU A 417 -4.49 -48.07 17.91
#